data_AF-A0A0G1LCZ3-F1
#
_entry.id   AF-A0A0G1LCZ3-F1
#
_cell.length_a   1.000
_cell.length_b   1.000
_cell.length_c   1.000
_cell.angle_alpha   90.00
_cell.angle_beta   90.00
_cell.angle_gamma   90.00
#
_symmetry.space_group_name_H-M   'P 1'
#
loop_
_entity.id
_entity.type
_entity.pdbx_description
1 polymer ?
#
loop_
_entity_poly.entity_id
_entity_poly.type
_entity_poly.pdbx_seq_one_letter_code
_entity_poly.pdbx_strand_id
1 'polypeptide(L)' 'PASNQTANLIVKTLLKLDSKLTTGGVDDSDGTVGGFIEEAVCLLIEFAKADPDCKKEFGAVKNQKTCFGWEDPLLKLL' A
#
# COMPACT_ATOMS: atom_id res chain seq x y z
N PRO A 1 12.44 10.23 5.40
CA PRO A 1 12.07 11.30 4.45
C PRO A 1 11.05 10.77 3.44
N ALA A 2 10.04 11.56 3.07
CA ALA A 2 9.20 11.21 1.93
C ALA A 2 10.08 11.19 0.67
N SER A 3 10.04 10.10 -0.07
CA SER A 3 10.78 9.94 -1.32
C SER A 3 10.14 8.85 -2.17
N ASN A 4 10.30 8.98 -3.48
CA ASN A 4 9.86 7.97 -4.44
C ASN A 4 10.44 6.57 -4.13
N GLN A 5 11.72 6.46 -3.74
CA GLN A 5 12.33 5.17 -3.39
C GLN A 5 11.67 4.52 -2.17
N THR A 6 11.38 5.28 -1.11
CA THR A 6 10.71 4.75 0.08
C THR A 6 9.25 4.39 -0.23
N ALA A 7 8.55 5.23 -1.00
CA ALA A 7 7.19 4.92 -1.44
C ALA A 7 7.14 3.61 -2.26
N ASN A 8 8.09 3.41 -3.19
CA ASN A 8 8.19 2.19 -3.98
C ASN A 8 8.39 0.94 -3.11
N LEU A 9 9.26 1.05 -2.09
CA LEU A 9 9.53 -0.05 -1.16
C LEU A 9 8.27 -0.43 -0.37
N ILE A 10 7.54 0.57 0.15
CA ILE A 10 6.30 0.34 0.90
C ILE A 10 5.26 -0.31 0.00
N VAL A 11 4.98 0.25 -1.19
CA VAL A 11 3.99 -0.30 -2.14
C VAL A 11 4.30 -1.76 -2.49
N LYS A 12 5.56 -2.09 -2.79
CA LYS A 12 5.97 -3.47 -3.09
C LYS A 12 5.83 -4.40 -1.88
N THR A 13 6.03 -3.89 -0.67
CA THR A 13 5.87 -4.65 0.56
C THR A 13 4.39 -4.98 0.80
N LEU A 14 3.51 -4.00 0.62
CA LEU A 14 2.05 -4.18 0.75
C LEU A 14 1.52 -5.19 -0.29
N LEU A 15 1.95 -5.11 -1.54
CA LEU A 15 1.57 -6.09 -2.57
C LEU A 15 2.02 -7.52 -2.23
N LYS A 16 3.20 -7.68 -1.63
CA LYS A 16 3.68 -9.00 -1.17
C LYS A 16 2.88 -9.52 0.01
N LEU A 17 2.56 -8.65 0.98
CA LEU A 17 1.72 -8.99 2.12
C LEU A 17 0.32 -9.41 1.67
N ASP A 18 -0.30 -8.63 0.80
CA ASP A 18 -1.62 -8.94 0.24
C ASP A 18 -1.65 -10.29 -0.48
N SER A 19 -0.61 -10.60 -1.27
CA SER A 19 -0.44 -11.91 -1.88
C SER A 19 -0.31 -13.03 -0.85
N LYS A 20 0.34 -12.79 0.31
CA LYS A 20 0.47 -13.79 1.38
C LYS A 20 -0.83 -13.98 2.15
N LEU A 21 -1.60 -12.93 2.36
CA LEU A 21 -2.92 -13.01 3.00
C LEU A 21 -3.87 -13.84 2.13
N THR A 22 -3.92 -13.55 0.83
CA THR A 22 -4.81 -14.24 -0.12
C THR A 22 -4.43 -15.69 -0.40
N THR A 23 -3.17 -16.07 -0.19
CA THR A 23 -2.69 -17.46 -0.39
C THR A 23 -2.56 -18.26 0.91
N GLY A 24 -2.98 -17.71 2.06
CA GLY A 24 -2.90 -18.37 3.36
C GLY A 24 -1.48 -18.47 3.94
N GLY A 25 -0.54 -17.65 3.46
CA GLY A 25 0.82 -17.56 3.97
C GLY A 25 0.99 -16.64 5.18
N VAL A 26 -0.02 -15.83 5.48
CA VAL A 26 -0.11 -14.96 6.66
C VAL A 26 -1.54 -15.07 7.20
N ASP A 27 -1.66 -15.30 8.51
CA ASP A 27 -2.93 -15.25 9.23
C ASP A 27 -3.11 -13.83 9.79
N ASP A 28 -4.29 -13.26 9.53
CA ASP A 28 -4.70 -11.93 9.99
C ASP A 28 -6.00 -11.99 10.79
N SER A 29 -6.28 -13.13 11.43
CA SER A 29 -7.51 -13.32 12.22
C SER A 29 -7.65 -12.33 13.38
N ASP A 30 -6.54 -11.74 13.85
CA ASP A 30 -6.55 -10.69 14.88
C ASP A 30 -6.53 -9.25 14.31
N GLY A 31 -6.47 -9.11 12.98
CA GLY A 31 -6.48 -7.82 12.27
C GLY A 31 -5.17 -7.03 12.34
N THR A 32 -4.10 -7.59 12.89
CA THR A 32 -2.80 -6.89 13.03
C THR A 32 -2.21 -6.50 11.67
N VAL A 33 -2.28 -7.39 10.68
CA VAL A 33 -1.70 -7.19 9.36
C VAL A 33 -2.58 -6.25 8.53
N GLY A 34 -3.90 -6.41 8.60
CA GLY A 34 -4.85 -5.47 8.02
C GLY A 34 -4.64 -4.05 8.53
N GLY A 35 -4.53 -3.87 9.86
CA GLY A 35 -4.25 -2.58 10.48
C GLY A 35 -2.91 -1.99 10.02
N PHE A 36 -1.85 -2.80 9.94
CA PHE A 36 -0.57 -2.36 9.39
C PHE A 36 -0.68 -1.87 7.94
N ILE A 37 -1.44 -2.58 7.09
CA ILE A 37 -1.67 -2.17 5.69
C ILE A 37 -2.36 -0.79 5.64
N GLU A 38 -3.40 -0.58 6.45
CA GLU A 38 -4.13 0.69 6.52
C GLU A 38 -3.23 1.86 6.96
N GLU A 39 -2.42 1.65 8.01
CA GLU A 39 -1.46 2.66 8.49
C GLU A 39 -0.40 2.99 7.43
N ALA A 40 0.11 1.97 6.73
CA ALA A 40 1.08 2.16 5.65
C ALA A 40 0.49 2.92 4.45
N VAL A 41 -0.79 2.69 4.12
CA VAL A 41 -1.51 3.47 3.11
C VAL A 41 -1.67 4.92 3.56
N CYS A 42 -2.05 5.16 4.81
CA CYS A 42 -2.08 6.53 5.37
C CYS A 42 -0.72 7.22 5.25
N LEU A 43 0.36 6.51 5.55
CA LEU A 43 1.73 7.04 5.40
C LEU A 43 2.06 7.39 3.94
N LEU A 44 1.66 6.54 2.97
CA LEU A 44 1.85 6.82 1.54
C LEU A 44 1.06 8.05 1.08
N ILE A 45 -0.14 8.27 1.61
CA ILE A 45 -0.93 9.48 1.35
C ILE A 45 -0.18 10.72 1.86
N GLU A 46 0.37 10.68 3.07
CA GLU A 46 1.19 11.77 3.61
C GLU A 46 2.48 11.98 2.79
N PHE A 47 3.08 10.90 2.29
CA PHE A 47 4.24 10.99 1.39
C PHE A 47 3.87 11.72 0.10
N ALA A 48 2.72 11.41 -0.50
CA ALA A 48 2.25 12.09 -1.71
C ALA A 48 1.88 13.57 -1.48
N LYS A 49 1.50 13.95 -0.26
CA LYS A 49 1.30 15.36 0.13
C LYS A 49 2.64 16.09 0.27
N ALA A 50 3.63 15.44 0.87
CA ALA A 50 4.96 16.02 1.10
C ALA A 50 5.82 16.05 -0.19
N ASP A 51 5.73 15.01 -1.01
CA ASP A 51 6.45 14.85 -2.28
C ASP A 51 5.50 14.23 -3.34
N PRO A 52 4.93 15.05 -4.24
CA PRO A 52 4.03 14.58 -5.29
C PRO A 52 4.63 13.52 -6.22
N ASP A 53 5.96 13.42 -6.33
CA ASP A 53 6.60 12.38 -7.14
C ASP A 53 6.41 10.96 -6.59
N CYS A 54 6.02 10.83 -5.31
CA CYS A 54 5.66 9.54 -4.72
C CYS A 54 4.44 8.91 -5.41
N LYS A 55 3.53 9.72 -6.00
CA LYS A 55 2.35 9.23 -6.70
C LYS A 55 2.67 8.32 -7.88
N LYS A 56 3.85 8.50 -8.51
CA LYS A 56 4.32 7.65 -9.62
C LYS A 56 4.33 6.17 -9.22
N GLU A 57 4.58 5.86 -7.95
CA GLU A 57 4.64 4.49 -7.44
C GLU A 57 3.25 3.88 -7.24
N PHE A 58 2.19 4.67 -7.10
CA PHE A 58 0.82 4.18 -6.92
C PHE A 58 0.26 3.55 -8.20
N GLY A 59 0.87 3.84 -9.36
CA GLY A 59 0.52 3.16 -10.61
C GLY A 59 0.65 1.64 -10.54
N ALA A 60 1.52 1.12 -9.65
CA ALA A 60 1.71 -0.31 -9.44
C ALA A 60 0.46 -1.04 -8.91
N VAL A 61 -0.48 -0.33 -8.27
CA VAL A 61 -1.70 -0.93 -7.70
C VAL A 61 -2.93 -0.82 -8.63
N LYS A 62 -2.82 -0.15 -9.79
CA LYS A 62 -3.96 0.17 -10.68
C LYS A 62 -4.71 -1.03 -11.26
N ASN A 63 -4.04 -2.17 -11.42
CA ASN A 63 -4.65 -3.40 -11.96
C ASN A 63 -4.65 -4.54 -10.95
N GLN A 64 -4.44 -4.21 -9.66
CA GLN A 64 -4.46 -5.19 -8.58
C GLN A 64 -5.80 -5.08 -7.88
N LYS A 65 -6.42 -6.23 -7.59
CA LYS A 65 -7.55 -6.30 -6.67
C LYS A 65 -7.02 -6.84 -5.35
N THR A 66 -6.96 -5.98 -4.34
CA THR A 66 -6.37 -6.35 -3.04
C THR A 66 -7.42 -6.99 -2.12
N CYS A 67 -6.97 -7.66 -1.07
CA CYS A 67 -7.83 -8.35 -0.11
C CYS A 67 -8.79 -7.40 0.65
N PHE A 68 -8.44 -6.12 0.73
CA PHE A 68 -9.15 -5.12 1.56
C PHE A 68 -9.50 -3.82 0.83
N GLY A 69 -9.26 -3.72 -0.49
CA GLY A 69 -9.54 -2.50 -1.25
C GLY A 69 -8.62 -1.33 -0.88
N TRP A 70 -7.46 -1.60 -0.28
CA TRP A 70 -6.54 -0.56 0.21
C TRP A 70 -5.86 0.23 -0.92
N GLU A 71 -5.94 -0.25 -2.17
CA GLU A 71 -5.51 0.43 -3.39
C GLU A 71 -6.36 1.68 -3.70
N ASP A 72 -7.64 1.67 -3.36
CA ASP A 72 -8.60 2.74 -3.69
C ASP A 72 -8.15 4.14 -3.27
N PRO A 73 -7.75 4.39 -1.99
CA PRO A 73 -7.30 5.71 -1.58
C PRO A 73 -6.03 6.17 -2.32
N LEU A 74 -5.14 5.25 -2.72
CA LEU A 74 -3.93 5.60 -3.48
C LEU A 74 -4.27 5.94 -4.93
N LEU A 75 -5.19 5.20 -5.55
CA LEU A 75 -5.64 5.43 -6.92
C LEU A 75 -6.41 6.74 -7.08
N LYS A 76 -7.11 7.20 -6.04
CA LYS A 76 -7.76 8.52 -6.02
C LYS A 76 -6.80 9.71 -6.06
N LEU A 77 -5.50 9.48 -5.82
CA LEU A 77 -4.46 10.52 -5.86
C LEU A 77 -3.75 10.64 -7.21
N LEU A 78 -3.98 9.69 -8.12
CA LEU A 78 -3.42 9.63 -9.48
C LEU A 78 -4.14 10.53 -10.48
#